data_AF-A0A952UZH7-F1
#
_entry.id   AF-A0A952UZH7-F1
#
_cell.length_a   1.000
_cell.length_b   1.000
_cell.length_c   1.000
_cell.angle_alpha   90.00
_cell.angle_beta   90.00
_cell.angle_gamma   90.00
#
_symmetry.space_group_name_H-M   'P 1'
#
loop_
_entity.id
_entity.type
_entity.pdbx_description
1 polymer ?
#
loop_
_entity_poly.entity_id
_entity_poly.type
_entity_poly.pdbx_seq_one_letter_code
_entity_poly.pdbx_strand_id
1 'polypeptide(L)'
;MSGATAALLVTLVVEAPIVIAFHPRVRGRAAVLALVANAVTNTLLNRVWLDILPWPAVALVSGEALSFAAEAFVYARLLDPRGDGGRAIAASAAANLASFLAGPVLLGALQ
;
A
#
# COMPACT_ATOMS: atom_id res chain seq x y z
N MET A 1 -9.77 0.31 -19.51
CA MET A 1 -9.23 -0.20 -18.23
C MET A 1 -10.28 0.07 -17.16
N SER A 2 -10.54 -0.89 -16.27
CA SER A 2 -11.42 -0.61 -15.12
C SER A 2 -10.72 0.36 -14.16
N GLY A 3 -11.48 1.16 -13.40
CA GLY A 3 -10.93 2.10 -12.42
C GLY A 3 -9.99 1.42 -11.41
N ALA A 4 -10.25 0.16 -11.06
CA ALA A 4 -9.39 -0.65 -10.18
C ALA A 4 -8.00 -0.93 -10.77
N THR A 5 -7.88 -1.16 -12.09
CA THR A 5 -6.58 -1.38 -12.73
C THR A 5 -5.78 -0.07 -12.80
N ALA A 6 -6.44 1.06 -13.04
CA ALA A 6 -5.79 2.37 -13.04
C ALA A 6 -5.30 2.74 -11.63
N ALA A 7 -6.13 2.54 -10.61
CA ALA A 7 -5.76 2.75 -9.21
C ALA A 7 -4.55 1.90 -8.82
N LEU A 8 -4.58 0.59 -9.13
CA LEU A 8 -3.45 -0.30 -8.86
C LEU A 8 -2.17 0.18 -9.56
N LEU A 9 -2.22 0.57 -10.83
CA LEU A 9 -1.03 1.06 -11.54
C LEU A 9 -0.47 2.34 -10.93
N VAL A 10 -1.33 3.28 -10.50
CA VAL A 10 -0.86 4.51 -9.85
C VAL A 10 -0.24 4.21 -8.49
N THR A 11 -0.90 3.38 -7.68
CA THR A 11 -0.34 2.87 -6.41
C THR A 11 1.03 2.25 -6.63
N LEU A 12 1.20 1.41 -7.66
CA LEU A 12 2.48 0.78 -7.97
C LEU A 12 3.57 1.78 -8.40
N VAL A 13 3.22 2.79 -9.19
CA VAL A 13 4.15 3.83 -9.66
C VAL A 13 4.56 4.77 -8.53
N VAL A 14 3.69 4.99 -7.53
CA VAL A 14 3.97 5.88 -6.40
C VAL A 14 4.65 5.14 -5.25
N GLU A 15 4.14 3.98 -4.86
CA GLU A 15 4.59 3.28 -3.65
C GLU A 15 5.91 2.54 -3.84
N ALA A 16 6.13 1.88 -4.99
CA ALA A 16 7.36 1.13 -5.19
C ALA A 16 8.62 2.01 -5.10
N PRO A 17 8.69 3.22 -5.70
CA PRO A 17 9.80 4.14 -5.50
C PRO A 17 10.02 4.54 -4.03
N ILE A 18 8.94 4.77 -3.28
CA ILE A 18 9.00 5.10 -1.85
C ILE A 18 9.67 3.94 -1.09
N VAL A 19 9.17 2.72 -1.24
CA VAL A 19 9.73 1.55 -0.53
C VAL A 19 11.18 1.29 -0.92
N ILE A 20 11.54 1.48 -2.20
CA ILE A 20 12.92 1.39 -2.69
C ILE A 20 13.82 2.45 -2.04
N ALA A 21 13.34 3.68 -1.88
CA ALA A 21 14.09 4.78 -1.27
C ALA A 21 14.40 4.49 0.21
N PHE A 22 13.48 3.86 0.93
CA PHE A 22 13.72 3.41 2.31
C PHE A 22 14.66 2.19 2.38
N HIS A 23 14.72 1.35 1.33
CA HIS A 23 15.52 0.12 1.29
C HIS A 23 16.52 0.07 0.12
N PRO A 24 17.46 1.03 0.02
CA PRO A 24 18.27 1.24 -1.18
C PRO A 24 19.26 0.11 -1.47
N ARG A 25 19.56 -0.75 -0.48
CA ARG A 25 20.49 -1.89 -0.62
C ARG A 25 19.83 -3.12 -1.25
N VAL A 26 18.51 -3.19 -1.26
CA VAL A 26 17.74 -4.37 -1.72
C VAL A 26 16.64 -3.96 -2.71
N ARG A 27 16.94 -3.02 -3.60
CA ARG A 27 15.97 -2.34 -4.49
C ARG A 27 15.06 -3.31 -5.25
N GLY A 28 15.61 -4.34 -5.88
CA GLY A 28 14.82 -5.32 -6.63
C GLY A 28 13.83 -6.09 -5.74
N ARG A 29 14.27 -6.52 -4.55
CA ARG A 29 13.40 -7.21 -3.59
C ARG A 29 12.36 -6.27 -2.99
N ALA A 30 12.74 -5.02 -2.71
CA ALA A 30 11.84 -3.98 -2.22
C ALA A 30 10.73 -3.66 -3.24
N ALA A 31 11.09 -3.52 -4.52
CA ALA A 31 10.13 -3.29 -5.59
C ALA A 31 9.12 -4.45 -5.71
N VAL A 32 9.61 -5.69 -5.75
CA VAL A 32 8.77 -6.89 -5.86
C VAL A 32 7.85 -7.03 -4.65
N LEU A 33 8.36 -6.79 -3.44
CA LEU A 33 7.54 -6.87 -2.23
C LEU A 33 6.50 -5.75 -2.17
N ALA A 34 6.85 -4.53 -2.55
CA ALA A 34 5.88 -3.44 -2.65
C ALA A 34 4.76 -3.76 -3.66
N LEU A 35 5.11 -4.35 -4.80
CA LEU A 35 4.17 -4.84 -5.81
C LEU A 35 3.22 -5.91 -5.26
N VAL A 36 3.78 -6.96 -4.67
CA VAL A 36 3.00 -8.12 -4.20
C VAL A 36 2.16 -7.76 -3.00
N ALA A 37 2.72 -7.05 -2.01
CA ALA A 37 2.00 -6.64 -0.82
C ALA A 37 0.80 -5.77 -1.20
N ASN A 38 1.00 -4.73 -2.03
CA ASN A 38 -0.08 -3.89 -2.52
C ASN A 38 -1.14 -4.65 -3.30
N ALA A 39 -0.74 -5.52 -4.25
CA ALA A 39 -1.71 -6.25 -5.04
C ALA A 39 -2.62 -7.12 -4.15
N VAL A 40 -2.04 -7.74 -3.12
CA VAL A 40 -2.76 -8.56 -2.16
C VAL A 40 -3.65 -7.70 -1.25
N THR A 41 -3.10 -6.64 -0.64
CA THR A 41 -3.86 -5.76 0.28
C THR A 41 -4.96 -5.01 -0.45
N ASN A 42 -4.70 -4.41 -1.61
CA ASN A 42 -5.73 -3.76 -2.42
C ASN A 42 -6.82 -4.73 -2.87
N THR A 43 -6.47 -5.96 -3.25
CA THR A 43 -7.50 -6.94 -3.68
C THR A 43 -8.36 -7.38 -2.52
N LEU A 44 -7.75 -7.68 -1.36
CA LEU A 44 -8.47 -8.08 -0.15
C LEU A 44 -9.35 -6.95 0.38
N LEU A 45 -8.83 -5.72 0.44
CA LEU A 45 -9.55 -4.58 1.00
C LEU A 45 -10.68 -4.10 0.09
N ASN A 46 -10.43 -3.95 -1.21
CA ASN A 46 -11.46 -3.44 -2.12
C ASN A 46 -12.54 -4.47 -2.46
N ARG A 47 -12.26 -5.78 -2.36
CA ARG A 47 -13.27 -6.81 -2.70
C ARG A 47 -13.88 -7.50 -1.50
N VAL A 48 -13.11 -7.80 -0.47
CA VAL A 48 -13.61 -8.61 0.66
C VAL A 48 -14.05 -7.71 1.80
N TRP A 49 -13.29 -6.66 2.11
CA TRP A 49 -13.54 -5.85 3.29
C TRP A 49 -14.77 -4.95 3.15
N LEU A 50 -15.00 -4.37 1.96
CA LEU A 50 -16.19 -3.58 1.65
C LEU A 50 -17.48 -4.42 1.62
N ASP A 51 -17.39 -5.72 1.29
CA ASP A 51 -18.54 -6.62 1.27
C ASP A 51 -18.94 -7.08 2.69
N ILE A 52 -18.00 -7.05 3.65
CA ILE A 52 -18.22 -7.48 5.04
C ILE A 52 -18.78 -6.33 5.90
N LEU A 53 -18.34 -5.10 5.66
CA LEU A 53 -18.69 -3.94 6.51
C LEU A 53 -19.72 -3.03 5.82
N PRO A 54 -20.92 -2.85 6.41
CA PRO A 54 -21.98 -2.05 5.80
C PRO A 54 -21.73 -0.53 5.85
N TRP A 55 -20.65 -0.08 6.50
CA TRP A 55 -20.32 1.32 6.67
C TRP A 55 -19.05 1.68 5.87
N PRO A 56 -19.19 2.33 4.70
CA PRO A 56 -18.07 2.59 3.79
C PRO A 56 -16.90 3.34 4.44
N ALA A 57 -17.19 4.34 5.28
CA ALA A 57 -16.14 5.09 5.98
C ALA A 57 -15.37 4.22 6.99
N VAL A 58 -16.07 3.37 7.75
CA VAL A 58 -15.44 2.46 8.72
C VAL A 58 -14.64 1.38 8.00
N ALA A 59 -15.19 0.83 6.92
CA ALA A 59 -14.50 -0.15 6.08
C ALA A 59 -13.21 0.44 5.48
N LEU A 60 -13.25 1.69 5.01
CA LEU A 60 -12.10 2.36 4.43
C LEU A 60 -10.99 2.61 5.47
N VAL A 61 -11.33 3.19 6.63
CA VAL A 61 -10.36 3.49 7.69
C VAL A 61 -9.76 2.22 8.30
N SER A 62 -10.59 1.23 8.63
CA SER A 62 -10.11 -0.05 9.16
C SER A 62 -9.31 -0.84 8.13
N GLY A 63 -9.69 -0.75 6.85
CA GLY A 63 -8.99 -1.36 5.75
C GLY A 63 -7.58 -0.80 5.58
N GLU A 64 -7.44 0.53 5.55
CA GLU A 64 -6.11 1.18 5.51
C GLU A 64 -5.25 0.77 6.70
N ALA A 65 -5.80 0.78 7.92
CA ALA A 65 -5.04 0.39 9.11
C ALA A 65 -4.51 -1.05 9.01
N LEU A 66 -5.31 -1.96 8.45
CA LEU A 66 -4.92 -3.35 8.19
C LEU A 66 -3.88 -3.44 7.06
N SER A 67 -4.03 -2.68 5.97
CA SER A 67 -3.05 -2.61 4.87
C SER A 67 -1.68 -2.19 5.39
N PHE A 68 -1.67 -1.06 6.10
CA PHE A 68 -0.49 -0.47 6.69
C PHE A 68 0.22 -1.47 7.62
N ALA A 69 -0.52 -2.12 8.51
CA ALA A 69 0.04 -3.10 9.45
C ALA A 69 0.60 -4.33 8.73
N ALA A 70 -0.12 -4.86 7.74
CA ALA A 70 0.31 -6.02 6.96
C ALA A 70 1.58 -5.72 6.16
N GLU A 71 1.62 -4.58 5.46
CA GLU A 71 2.79 -4.14 4.68
C GLU A 71 3.99 -3.85 5.56
N ALA A 72 3.79 -3.14 6.68
CA ALA A 72 4.86 -2.89 7.65
C ALA A 72 5.45 -4.19 8.19
N PHE A 73 4.62 -5.18 8.49
CA PHE A 73 5.06 -6.50 8.93
C PHE A 73 5.87 -7.22 7.84
N VAL A 74 5.39 -7.23 6.59
CA VAL A 74 6.08 -7.85 5.46
C VAL A 74 7.44 -7.21 5.22
N TYR A 75 7.51 -5.87 5.22
CA TYR A 75 8.77 -5.14 5.05
C TYR A 75 9.73 -5.39 6.22
N ALA A 76 9.25 -5.34 7.46
CA ALA A 76 10.07 -5.61 8.63
C ALA A 76 10.66 -7.03 8.59
N ARG A 77 9.88 -8.03 8.17
CA ARG A 77 10.35 -9.42 8.13
C ARG A 77 11.27 -9.72 6.95
N LEU A 78 11.01 -9.13 5.79
CA LEU A 78 11.64 -9.57 4.53
C LEU A 78 12.66 -8.57 3.96
N LEU A 79 12.55 -7.29 4.32
CA LEU A 79 13.48 -6.24 3.90
C LEU A 79 14.39 -5.76 5.04
N ASP A 80 13.93 -5.87 6.29
CA ASP A 80 14.70 -5.44 7.47
C ASP A 80 14.86 -6.52 8.57
N PRO A 81 15.42 -7.69 8.25
CA PRO A 81 15.55 -8.79 9.20
C PRO A 81 16.50 -8.50 10.37
N ARG A 82 17.24 -7.38 10.35
CA ARG A 82 18.21 -6.99 11.38
C ARG A 82 17.67 -5.98 12.40
N GLY A 83 16.43 -5.52 12.25
CA GLY A 83 15.66 -5.00 13.39
C GLY A 83 15.40 -3.50 13.45
N ASP A 84 15.61 -2.73 12.39
CA ASP A 84 15.16 -1.33 12.36
C ASP A 84 13.67 -1.24 11.97
N GLY A 85 12.80 -1.92 12.72
CA GLY A 85 11.35 -1.99 12.44
C GLY A 85 10.69 -0.61 12.19
N GLY A 86 11.26 0.46 12.76
CA GLY A 86 10.86 1.84 12.46
C GLY A 86 10.99 2.24 10.99
N ARG A 87 11.99 1.74 10.26
CA ARG A 87 12.16 2.00 8.82
C ARG A 87 11.08 1.31 7.99
N ALA A 88 10.73 0.07 8.32
CA ALA A 88 9.65 -0.66 7.66
C ALA A 88 8.28 0.00 7.91
N ILE A 89 8.04 0.46 9.14
CA ILE A 89 6.86 1.25 9.50
C ILE A 89 6.82 2.55 8.72
N ALA A 90 7.92 3.31 8.68
CA ALA A 90 7.99 4.57 7.95
C ALA A 90 7.76 4.38 6.43
N ALA A 91 8.32 3.31 5.85
CA ALA A 91 8.10 2.98 4.45
C ALA A 91 6.63 2.66 4.17
N SER A 92 5.99 1.84 5.02
CA SER A 92 4.57 1.51 4.90
C SER A 92 3.68 2.75 5.07
N ALA A 93 3.95 3.58 6.09
CA ALA A 93 3.20 4.81 6.34
C ALA A 93 3.31 5.79 5.16
N ALA A 94 4.51 6.01 4.64
CA ALA A 94 4.74 6.91 3.52
C ALA A 94 4.06 6.41 2.24
N ALA A 95 4.09 5.11 1.99
CA ALA A 95 3.45 4.49 0.84
C ALA A 95 1.92 4.61 0.91
N ASN A 96 1.31 4.22 2.04
CA ASN A 96 -0.14 4.30 2.24
C ASN A 96 -0.63 5.77 2.19
N LEU A 97 0.07 6.71 2.84
CA LEU A 97 -0.29 8.13 2.79
C LEU A 97 -0.24 8.69 1.37
N ALA A 98 0.77 8.30 0.58
CA ALA A 98 0.89 8.75 -0.80
C ALA A 98 -0.25 8.22 -1.68
N SER A 99 -0.65 6.95 -1.50
CA SER A 99 -1.80 6.37 -2.21
C SER A 99 -3.13 6.95 -1.76
N PHE A 100 -3.32 7.19 -0.45
CA PHE A 100 -4.52 7.83 0.07
C PHE A 100 -4.71 9.23 -0.50
N LEU A 101 -3.64 10.02 -0.63
CA LEU A 101 -3.70 11.36 -1.23
C LEU A 101 -3.83 11.32 -2.76
N ALA A 102 -3.30 10.29 -3.42
CA ALA A 102 -3.45 10.12 -4.86
C ALA A 102 -4.90 9.78 -5.26
N GLY A 103 -5.65 9.08 -4.42
CA GLY A 103 -7.05 8.69 -4.66
C GLY A 103 -7.99 9.87 -4.98
N PRO A 104 -8.07 10.91 -4.12
CA PRO A 104 -8.88 12.11 -4.36
C PRO A 104 -8.44 12.89 -5.61
N VAL A 105 -7.13 12.98 -5.88
CA VAL A 105 -6.60 13.68 -7.06
C VAL A 105 -7.00 12.96 -8.35
N LEU A 106 -6.93 11.62 -8.36
CA LEU A 106 -7.37 10.82 -9.51
C LEU A 106 -8.89 10.83 -9.69
N LEU A 107 -9.66 10.77 -8.60
CA LEU A 107 -11.12 10.85 -8.66
C LEU A 107 -11.59 12.23 -9.13
N GLY A 108 -10.93 13.32 -8.69
CA GLY A 108 -11.22 14.67 -9.15
C GLY A 108 -10.77 14.96 -10.59
N ALA A 109 -9.78 14.22 -11.11
CA ALA A 109 -9.33 14.34 -12.50
C ALA A 109 -10.16 13.49 -13.50
N LEU A 110 -11.02 12.60 -13.00
CA LEU A 110 -11.88 11.71 -13.80
C LEU A 110 -13.36 12.15 -13.81
N GLN A 111 -13.68 13.31 -13.24
CA GLN A 111 -14.98 14.00 -13.33
C GLN A 111 -14.92 15.11 -14.38
#